data_AF-A0A453MWJ6-F1
#
_entry.id   AF-A0A453MWJ6-F1
#
_cell.length_a   1.000
_cell.length_b   1.000
_cell.length_c   1.000
_cell.angle_alpha   90.00
_cell.angle_beta   90.00
_cell.angle_gamma   90.00
#
_symmetry.space_group_name_H-M   'P 1'
#
loop_
_entity.id
_entity.type
_entity.pdbx_description
1 polymer ?
#
loop_
_entity_poly.entity_id
_entity_poly.type
_entity_poly.pdbx_seq_one_letter_code
_entity_poly.pdbx_strand_id
1 'polypeptide(L)' 'VLDMQRRVIVPPDLGYGKKGQGEIPADASFELDIELLEVIPPTDS' A
#
# COMPACT_ATOMS: atom_id res chain seq x y z
N VAL A 1 17.07 -2.44 12.08
CA VAL A 1 15.95 -1.75 11.42
C VAL A 1 16.38 -1.51 9.99
N LEU A 2 15.63 -2.04 9.02
CA LEU A 2 15.89 -1.78 7.61
C LEU A 2 15.39 -0.37 7.31
N ASP A 3 16.22 0.55 6.82
CA ASP A 3 15.81 1.92 6.49
C ASP A 3 15.41 2.01 5.01
N MET A 4 14.28 1.38 4.65
CA MET A 4 13.77 1.40 3.29
C MET A 4 12.46 2.18 3.21
N GLN A 5 12.52 3.33 2.57
CA GLN A 5 11.36 4.15 2.22
C GLN A 5 11.10 4.14 0.72
N ARG A 6 9.85 4.01 0.30
CA ARG A 6 9.43 4.08 -1.11
C ARG A 6 8.12 4.82 -1.25
N ARG A 7 8.04 5.66 -2.30
CA ARG A 7 6.78 6.17 -2.81
C ARG A 7 6.27 5.26 -3.90
N VAL A 8 5.01 4.86 -3.82
CA VAL A 8 4.36 4.03 -4.83
C VAL A 8 3.06 4.66 -5.29
N ILE A 9 2.72 4.46 -6.56
CA ILE A 9 1.39 4.77 -7.10
C ILE A 9 0.57 3.49 -7.03
N VAL A 10 -0.58 3.56 -6.36
CA VAL A 10 -1.55 2.48 -6.30
C VAL A 10 -2.62 2.74 -7.34
N PRO A 11 -2.69 1.95 -8.43
CA PRO A 11 -3.76 2.03 -9.40
C PRO A 11 -5.08 1.51 -8.79
N PRO A 12 -6.24 1.84 -9.38
CA PRO A 12 -7.53 1.61 -8.74
C PRO A 12 -7.85 0.13 -8.51
N ASP A 13 -7.42 -0.74 -9.43
CA ASP A 13 -7.58 -2.19 -9.39
C ASP A 13 -6.76 -2.87 -8.27
N LEU A 14 -5.68 -2.23 -7.85
CA LEU A 14 -4.88 -2.63 -6.66
C LEU A 14 -5.24 -1.83 -5.41
N GLY A 15 -6.14 -0.85 -5.53
CA GLY A 15 -6.58 0.05 -4.46
C GLY A 15 -8.04 -0.17 -4.08
N TYR A 16 -8.82 0.91 -4.07
CA TYR A 16 -10.23 0.90 -3.62
C TYR A 16 -11.25 0.66 -4.74
N GLY A 17 -10.79 0.48 -5.98
CA GLY A 17 -11.60 0.13 -7.14
C GLY A 17 -12.86 0.99 -7.32
N LYS A 18 -13.91 0.36 -7.84
CA LYS A 18 -15.17 1.02 -8.21
C LYS A 18 -15.97 1.60 -7.03
N LYS A 19 -15.61 1.25 -5.79
CA LYS A 19 -16.33 1.72 -4.60
C LYS A 19 -15.70 2.99 -4.03
N GLY A 20 -14.38 3.15 -4.17
CA GLY A 20 -13.64 4.18 -3.43
C GLY A 20 -13.65 3.93 -1.91
N GLN A 21 -13.03 4.83 -1.15
CA GLN A 21 -12.96 4.75 0.31
C GLN A 21 -12.71 6.14 0.91
N GLY A 22 -13.64 6.61 1.76
CA GLY A 22 -13.51 7.90 2.42
C GLY A 22 -13.38 9.04 1.40
N GLU A 23 -12.26 9.75 1.44
CA GLU A 23 -11.95 10.84 0.51
C GLU A 23 -11.39 10.36 -0.85
N ILE A 24 -11.07 9.07 -0.97
CA ILE A 24 -10.56 8.51 -2.23
C ILE A 24 -11.75 8.12 -3.11
N PRO A 25 -11.93 8.75 -4.28
CA PRO A 25 -13.06 8.47 -5.17
C PRO A 25 -13.02 7.05 -5.74
N ALA A 26 -14.17 6.61 -6.26
CA ALA A 26 -14.24 5.43 -7.10
C ALA A 26 -13.31 5.55 -8.31
N ASP A 27 -12.63 4.45 -8.65
CA ASP A 27 -11.73 4.30 -9.79
C ASP A 27 -10.54 5.29 -9.82
N ALA A 28 -10.15 5.84 -8.67
CA ALA A 28 -9.01 6.75 -8.55
C ALA A 28 -7.70 6.02 -8.18
N SER A 29 -6.59 6.47 -8.77
CA SER A 29 -5.24 6.12 -8.29
C SER A 29 -4.82 7.06 -7.15
N PHE A 30 -3.92 6.61 -6.28
CA PHE A 30 -3.36 7.43 -5.21
C PHE A 30 -1.90 7.06 -4.92
N GLU A 31 -1.18 7.96 -4.25
CA GLU A 31 0.21 7.73 -3.84
C GLU A 31 0.28 7.30 -2.37
N LEU A 32 1.21 6.40 -2.06
CA LEU A 32 1.56 6.00 -0.70
C LEU A 32 3.05 6.21 -0.46
N ASP A 33 3.37 6.77 0.70
CA ASP A 33 4.72 6.74 1.27
C ASP A 33 4.79 5.54 2.24
N ILE A 34 5.69 4.59 1.95
CA ILE A 34 5.82 3.33 2.68
C ILE A 34 7.20 3.26 3.32
N GLU A 35 7.25 2.86 4.59
CA GLU A 35 8.46 2.55 5.33
C GLU A 35 8.45 1.07 5.77
N LEU A 36 9.48 0.31 5.40
CA LEU A 36 9.62 -1.09 5.80
C LEU A 36 10.43 -1.21 7.09
N LEU A 37 9.75 -1.49 8.20
CA LEU A 37 10.40 -1.57 9.52
C LEU A 37 11.16 -2.89 9.73
N GLU A 38 10.49 -4.02 9.46
CA GLU A 38 11.01 -5.37 9.68
C GLU A 38 10.27 -6.39 8.78
N VAL A 39 10.96 -7.47 8.40
CA VAL A 39 10.36 -8.64 7.77
C VAL A 39 10.48 -9.81 8.73
N ILE A 40 9.36 -10.30 9.26
CA ILE A 40 9.31 -11.46 10.14
C ILE A 40 8.96 -12.68 9.28
N PRO A 41 9.90 -13.62 9.05
CA PRO A 41 9.59 -14.83 8.32
C PRO A 41 8.62 -15.69 9.13
N PRO A 42 7.72 -16.45 8.46
CA PRO A 42 6.89 -17.42 9.15
C PRO A 42 7.77 -18.45 9.86
N THR A 43 7.45 -18.78 11.10
CA THR A 43 8.10 -19.88 11.80
C THR A 43 7.51 -21.18 11.28
N ASP A 44 8.31 -22.01 10.61
CA ASP A 44 7.91 -23.38 10.28
C ASP A 44 7.49 -24.10 11.58
N SER A 45 6.30 -24.72 11.56
CA SER A 45 5.75 -25.49 12.68
C SER A 45 6.36 -26.87 12.81
#